data_AF-W2G4N7-F1
#
_entry.id   AF-W2G4N7-F1
#
_cell.length_a   1.000
_cell.length_b   1.000
_cell.length_c   1.000
_cell.angle_alpha   90.00
_cell.angle_beta   90.00
_cell.angle_gamma   90.00
#
_symmetry.space_group_name_H-M   'P 1'
#
loop_
_entity.id
_entity.type
_entity.pdbx_description
1 polymer ?
#
loop_
_entity_poly.entity_id
_entity_poly.type
_entity_poly.pdbx_seq_one_letter_code
_entity_poly.pdbx_strand_id
1 'polypeptide(L)'
;MLVALRAFLALVWWHICHFLAYNLHVRGLKPSSQFFHKVVIIGDDFAAGIGDYITIGGAGGGIAQYLKKIVAYDDKVRHNWAIINAGVPGSTTADWLMSSPKKYFKNVFTSSVMSDASIVIIILGSTEIRNSGTAEHEIKRNLMEICDTLRKKGKQVCLATVVSPEPTASEMDSASSTLNTALEQFCKRYVDLIHTFERGDEGMFT
;
A
#
# COMPACT_ATOMS: atom_id res chain seq x y z
N MET A 1 23.82 -6.28 22.45
CA MET A 1 24.47 -5.02 22.01
C MET A 1 24.69 -4.97 20.49
N LEU A 2 25.33 -6.00 19.89
CA LEU A 2 25.60 -6.04 18.44
C LEU A 2 24.34 -6.03 17.56
N VAL A 3 23.28 -6.73 17.98
CA VAL A 3 21.99 -6.80 17.25
C VAL A 3 21.29 -5.44 17.23
N ALA A 4 21.23 -4.75 18.37
CA ALA A 4 20.62 -3.42 18.47
C ALA A 4 21.39 -2.38 17.62
N LEU A 5 22.73 -2.47 17.60
CA LEU A 5 23.56 -1.61 16.76
C LEU A 5 23.34 -1.87 15.26
N ARG A 6 23.27 -3.15 14.85
CA ARG A 6 22.95 -3.52 13.47
C ARG A 6 21.57 -3.04 13.05
N ALA A 7 20.57 -3.20 13.90
CA ALA A 7 19.22 -2.69 13.66
C ALA A 7 19.21 -1.17 13.51
N PHE A 8 19.90 -0.45 14.40
CA PHE A 8 20.03 1.00 14.32
C PHE A 8 20.70 1.45 13.01
N LEU A 9 21.83 0.84 12.64
CA LEU A 9 22.52 1.15 11.39
C LEU A 9 21.65 0.84 10.15
N ALA A 10 20.90 -0.26 10.17
CA ALA A 10 19.96 -0.62 9.10
C ALA A 10 18.83 0.41 8.99
N LEU A 11 18.29 0.90 10.11
CA LEU A 11 17.26 1.95 10.12
C LEU A 11 17.80 3.29 9.63
N VAL A 12 19.02 3.66 10.01
CA VAL A 12 19.68 4.88 9.51
C VAL A 12 19.93 4.77 8.01
N TRP A 13 20.43 3.61 7.54
CA TRP A 13 20.61 3.35 6.11
C TRP A 13 19.29 3.43 5.35
N TRP A 14 18.23 2.83 5.90
CA TRP A 14 16.87 2.92 5.36
C TRP A 14 16.42 4.38 5.22
N HIS A 15 16.60 5.21 6.26
CA HIS A 15 16.24 6.64 6.20
C HIS A 15 17.01 7.39 5.12
N ILE A 16 18.32 7.14 4.98
CA ILE A 16 19.16 7.75 3.94
C ILE A 16 18.68 7.32 2.55
N CYS A 17 18.50 6.02 2.33
CA CYS A 17 18.03 5.49 1.05
C CYS A 17 16.63 5.99 0.69
N HIS A 18 15.72 6.04 1.65
CA HIS A 18 14.37 6.55 1.46
C HIS A 18 14.39 8.05 1.12
N PHE A 19 15.18 8.85 1.85
CA PHE A 19 15.36 10.27 1.55
C PHE A 19 15.95 10.50 0.16
N LEU A 20 16.98 9.73 -0.22
CA LEU A 20 17.59 9.82 -1.55
C LEU A 20 16.63 9.38 -2.64
N ALA A 21 15.91 8.27 -2.47
CA ALA A 21 14.91 7.79 -3.43
C ALA A 21 13.80 8.83 -3.63
N TYR A 22 13.33 9.46 -2.56
CA TYR A 22 12.33 10.52 -2.64
C TYR A 22 12.85 11.75 -3.41
N ASN A 23 14.05 12.23 -3.08
CA ASN A 23 14.59 13.43 -3.71
C ASN A 23 15.04 13.20 -5.17
N LEU A 24 15.61 12.04 -5.48
CA LEU A 24 16.15 11.74 -6.81
C LEU A 24 15.08 11.19 -7.76
N HIS A 25 14.14 10.39 -7.26
CA HIS A 25 13.18 9.69 -8.10
C HIS A 25 11.79 10.31 -8.02
N VAL A 26 11.27 10.53 -6.81
CA VAL A 26 9.86 10.94 -6.61
C VAL A 26 9.65 12.40 -6.97
N ARG A 27 10.49 13.32 -6.49
CA ARG A 27 10.36 14.76 -6.80
C ARG A 27 10.43 15.11 -8.28
N GLY A 28 11.14 14.30 -9.07
CA GLY A 28 11.31 14.50 -10.52
C GLY A 28 10.24 13.82 -11.38
N LEU A 29 9.24 13.15 -10.79
CA LEU A 29 8.23 12.46 -11.57
C LEU A 29 7.34 13.44 -12.33
N LYS A 30 7.14 13.15 -13.62
CA LYS A 30 6.20 13.89 -14.46
C LYS A 30 4.76 13.67 -13.96
N PRO A 31 3.85 14.61 -14.23
CA PRO A 31 2.42 14.37 -14.05
C PRO A 31 1.96 13.11 -14.82
N SER A 32 0.95 12.45 -14.28
CA SER A 32 0.26 11.33 -14.93
C SER A 32 -0.28 11.80 -16.28
N SER A 33 -0.14 10.95 -17.29
CA SER A 33 -0.58 11.22 -18.66
C SER A 33 -1.11 9.93 -19.28
N GLN A 34 -1.66 10.01 -20.49
CA GLN A 34 -2.17 8.83 -21.20
C GLN A 34 -1.16 7.65 -21.26
N PHE A 35 0.14 7.96 -21.36
CA PHE A 35 1.22 6.96 -21.48
C PHE A 35 2.12 6.87 -20.24
N PHE A 36 1.81 7.62 -19.17
CA PHE A 36 2.58 7.61 -17.93
C PHE A 36 1.64 7.48 -16.74
N HIS A 37 1.67 6.33 -16.09
CA HIS A 37 0.79 6.00 -14.97
C HIS A 37 1.60 5.89 -13.68
N LYS A 38 0.96 6.12 -12.54
CA LYS A 38 1.60 6.03 -11.23
C LYS A 38 0.86 5.06 -10.33
N VAL A 39 1.64 4.28 -9.59
CA VAL A 39 1.18 3.39 -8.51
C VAL A 39 1.77 3.91 -7.21
N VAL A 40 0.93 4.13 -6.21
CA VAL A 40 1.37 4.50 -4.86
C VAL A 40 1.13 3.32 -3.94
N ILE A 41 2.16 2.94 -3.19
CA ILE A 41 2.06 1.92 -2.14
C ILE A 41 1.99 2.64 -0.81
N ILE A 42 0.91 2.45 -0.06
CA ILE A 42 0.75 2.96 1.30
C ILE A 42 0.77 1.80 2.28
N GLY A 43 1.30 2.04 3.47
CA GLY A 43 1.34 0.98 4.45
C GLY A 43 2.25 1.21 5.64
N ASP A 44 2.45 0.13 6.38
CA ASP A 44 3.26 0.05 7.59
C ASP A 44 4.69 -0.44 7.29
N ASP A 45 5.33 -1.10 8.27
CA ASP A 45 6.67 -1.69 8.17
C ASP A 45 6.86 -2.56 6.91
N PHE A 46 5.85 -3.35 6.51
CA PHE A 46 5.95 -4.22 5.34
C PHE A 46 5.91 -3.43 4.02
N ALA A 47 5.05 -2.42 3.92
CA ALA A 47 5.06 -1.53 2.76
C ALA A 47 6.37 -0.76 2.66
N ALA A 48 6.87 -0.24 3.79
CA ALA A 48 8.11 0.52 3.87
C ALA A 48 9.35 -0.33 3.52
N GLY A 49 9.26 -1.66 3.62
CA GLY A 49 10.38 -2.57 3.38
C GLY A 49 11.37 -2.60 4.53
N ILE A 50 10.89 -2.50 5.78
CA ILE A 50 11.77 -2.63 6.94
C ILE A 50 12.36 -4.04 6.97
N GLY A 51 13.69 -4.13 6.90
CA GLY A 51 14.44 -5.39 6.81
C GLY A 51 14.93 -5.73 5.41
N ASP A 52 14.47 -5.03 4.37
CA ASP A 52 14.93 -5.23 3.00
C ASP A 52 16.28 -4.55 2.73
N TYR A 53 17.04 -5.12 1.79
CA TYR A 53 18.25 -4.49 1.30
C TYR A 53 17.91 -3.45 0.22
N ILE A 54 17.69 -2.21 0.69
CA ILE A 54 17.38 -1.08 -0.19
C ILE A 54 18.66 -0.54 -0.83
N THR A 55 18.66 -0.47 -2.16
CA THR A 55 19.73 0.14 -2.94
C THR A 55 19.34 1.54 -3.41
N ILE A 56 20.34 2.41 -3.51
CA ILE A 56 20.19 3.74 -4.10
C ILE A 56 19.78 3.57 -5.58
N GLY A 57 18.72 4.24 -6.02
CA GLY A 57 18.14 4.12 -7.36
C GLY A 57 17.02 3.07 -7.51
N GLY A 58 16.74 2.30 -6.45
CA GLY A 58 15.57 1.43 -6.37
C GLY A 58 14.25 2.21 -6.25
N ALA A 59 13.11 1.51 -6.36
CA ALA A 59 11.77 2.09 -6.16
C ALA A 59 11.40 2.33 -4.68
N GLY A 60 12.38 2.23 -3.77
CA GLY A 60 12.17 2.05 -2.33
C GLY A 60 12.35 0.58 -1.91
N GLY A 61 12.08 0.29 -0.64
CA GLY A 61 12.01 -1.09 -0.10
C GLY A 61 10.64 -1.72 -0.33
N GLY A 62 10.45 -2.94 0.17
CA GLY A 62 9.19 -3.66 0.16
C GLY A 62 8.81 -4.12 -1.24
N ILE A 63 7.50 -4.27 -1.46
CA ILE A 63 6.96 -4.72 -2.74
C ILE A 63 7.30 -3.78 -3.91
N ALA A 64 7.59 -2.51 -3.63
CA ALA A 64 7.89 -1.51 -4.65
C ALA A 64 9.09 -1.90 -5.53
N GLN A 65 10.14 -2.47 -4.91
CA GLN A 65 11.35 -2.86 -5.61
C GLN A 65 11.11 -4.02 -6.58
N TYR A 66 10.28 -4.99 -6.19
CA TYR A 66 9.94 -6.14 -7.00
C TYR A 66 8.95 -5.78 -8.11
N LEU A 67 7.93 -4.98 -7.77
CA LEU A 67 6.92 -4.55 -8.73
C LEU A 67 7.55 -3.75 -9.87
N LYS A 68 8.52 -2.87 -9.58
CA LYS A 68 9.22 -2.11 -10.63
C LYS A 68 9.94 -3.01 -11.62
N LYS A 69 10.52 -4.12 -11.16
CA LYS A 69 11.20 -5.08 -12.05
C LYS A 69 10.21 -5.86 -12.90
N ILE A 70 9.11 -6.33 -12.31
CA ILE A 70 8.07 -7.09 -13.02
C ILE A 70 7.42 -6.23 -14.09
N VAL A 71 7.00 -5.01 -13.73
CA VAL A 71 6.33 -4.08 -14.65
C VAL A 71 7.27 -3.63 -15.79
N ALA A 72 8.58 -3.51 -15.52
CA ALA A 72 9.56 -3.17 -16.56
C ALA A 72 9.94 -4.36 -17.46
N TYR A 73 9.74 -5.60 -16.99
CA TYR A 73 10.08 -6.81 -17.74
C TYR A 73 8.93 -7.30 -18.62
N ASP A 74 7.69 -7.05 -18.22
CA ASP A 74 6.50 -7.48 -18.96
C ASP A 74 6.36 -6.70 -20.29
N ASP A 75 6.44 -7.42 -21.40
CA ASP A 75 6.37 -6.90 -22.76
C ASP A 75 4.97 -6.37 -23.13
N LYS A 76 3.94 -6.76 -22.37
CA LYS A 76 2.57 -6.24 -22.52
C LYS A 76 2.44 -4.85 -21.93
N VAL A 77 3.32 -4.45 -21.01
CA VAL A 77 3.31 -3.14 -20.39
C VAL A 77 4.00 -2.13 -21.32
N ARG A 78 3.21 -1.56 -22.24
CA ARG A 78 3.70 -0.56 -23.21
C ARG A 78 3.72 0.87 -22.67
N HIS A 79 3.04 1.13 -21.56
CA HIS A 79 3.01 2.43 -20.91
C HIS A 79 4.07 2.51 -19.82
N ASN A 80 4.59 3.71 -19.58
CA ASN A 80 5.55 3.93 -18.50
C ASN A 80 4.82 3.96 -17.16
N TRP A 81 5.32 3.20 -16.19
CA TRP A 81 4.76 3.18 -14.83
C TRP A 81 5.80 3.64 -13.82
N ALA A 82 5.43 4.60 -12.99
CA ALA A 82 6.19 4.97 -11.81
C ALA A 82 5.57 4.35 -10.56
N ILE A 83 6.38 3.63 -9.80
CA ILE A 83 5.98 3.02 -8.54
C ILE A 83 6.61 3.83 -7.42
N ILE A 84 5.76 4.29 -6.51
CA ILE A 84 6.12 5.17 -5.41
C ILE A 84 5.81 4.45 -4.12
N ASN A 85 6.85 4.19 -3.31
CA ASN A 85 6.67 3.71 -1.96
C ASN A 85 6.42 4.90 -1.02
N ALA A 86 5.26 4.91 -0.36
CA ALA A 86 4.87 5.88 0.66
C ALA A 86 4.57 5.19 2.01
N GLY A 87 5.07 3.96 2.21
CA GLY A 87 4.97 3.25 3.48
C GLY A 87 5.64 4.02 4.62
N VAL A 88 4.99 4.03 5.79
CA VAL A 88 5.48 4.71 6.99
C VAL A 88 5.79 3.66 8.05
N PRO A 89 7.06 3.50 8.46
CA PRO A 89 7.42 2.55 9.51
C PRO A 89 6.68 2.83 10.82
N GLY A 90 6.20 1.76 11.46
CA GLY A 90 5.47 1.78 12.71
C GLY A 90 4.06 2.36 12.64
N SER A 91 3.54 2.68 11.44
CA SER A 91 2.17 3.18 11.31
C SER A 91 1.13 2.08 11.49
N THR A 92 -0.03 2.45 12.02
CA THR A 92 -1.20 1.59 12.18
C THR A 92 -2.29 1.92 11.13
N THR A 93 -3.31 1.09 10.99
CA THR A 93 -4.47 1.41 10.12
C THR A 93 -5.15 2.71 10.52
N ALA A 94 -5.23 3.01 11.83
CA ALA A 94 -5.83 4.23 12.34
C ALA A 94 -5.04 5.49 11.92
N ASP A 95 -3.71 5.40 11.83
CA ASP A 95 -2.86 6.52 11.44
C ASP A 95 -3.07 6.95 9.98
N TRP A 96 -3.56 6.04 9.14
CA TRP A 96 -3.84 6.25 7.72
C TRP A 96 -5.28 6.71 7.42
N LEU A 97 -6.12 6.88 8.44
CA LEU A 97 -7.44 7.49 8.25
C LEU A 97 -7.33 8.97 7.87
N MET A 98 -8.32 9.48 7.14
CA MET A 98 -8.41 10.90 6.80
C MET A 98 -8.49 11.81 8.04
N SER A 99 -9.15 11.31 9.10
CA SER A 99 -9.33 11.99 10.38
C SER A 99 -8.10 11.89 11.30
N SER A 100 -7.09 11.11 10.91
CA SER A 100 -5.90 10.87 11.73
C SER A 100 -5.11 12.16 12.00
N PRO A 101 -4.64 12.38 13.25
CA PRO A 101 -3.79 13.52 13.59
C PRO A 101 -2.43 13.47 12.87
N LYS A 102 -1.96 12.27 12.48
CA LYS A 102 -0.67 12.07 11.77
C LYS A 102 -0.71 12.58 10.33
N LYS A 103 -1.91 12.71 9.74
CA LYS A 103 -2.14 13.26 8.39
C LYS A 103 -1.40 12.52 7.26
N TYR A 104 -1.01 11.25 7.45
CA TYR A 104 -0.29 10.49 6.42
C TYR A 104 -1.04 10.41 5.10
N PHE A 105 -2.33 10.04 5.16
CA PHE A 105 -3.21 10.01 4.00
C PHE A 105 -3.27 11.37 3.29
N LYS A 106 -3.48 12.45 4.05
CA LYS A 106 -3.55 13.80 3.49
C LYS A 106 -2.24 14.19 2.82
N ASN A 107 -1.10 13.90 3.43
CA ASN A 107 0.21 14.26 2.89
C ASN A 107 0.48 13.55 1.55
N VAL A 108 0.13 12.27 1.43
CA VAL A 108 0.28 11.49 0.19
C VAL A 108 -0.66 12.03 -0.89
N PHE A 109 -1.96 12.13 -0.60
CA PHE A 109 -2.96 12.44 -1.63
C PHE A 109 -3.20 13.93 -1.89
N THR A 110 -2.55 14.82 -1.15
CA THR A 110 -2.49 16.27 -1.45
C THR A 110 -1.18 16.65 -2.16
N SER A 111 -0.17 15.77 -2.15
CA SER A 111 1.08 16.03 -2.84
C SER A 111 0.86 16.10 -4.35
N SER A 112 1.41 17.14 -5.01
CA SER A 112 1.35 17.29 -6.46
C SER A 112 1.97 16.12 -7.23
N VAL A 113 2.85 15.36 -6.58
CA VAL A 113 3.58 14.25 -7.19
C VAL A 113 2.80 12.93 -7.15
N MET A 114 1.97 12.72 -6.12
CA MET A 114 1.31 11.45 -5.83
C MET A 114 -0.22 11.49 -5.95
N SER A 115 -0.81 12.69 -5.90
CA SER A 115 -2.27 12.89 -5.96
C SER A 115 -2.91 12.40 -7.24
N ASP A 116 -2.15 12.35 -8.34
CA ASP A 116 -2.56 11.89 -9.66
C ASP A 116 -2.32 10.39 -9.90
N ALA A 117 -1.94 9.62 -8.87
CA ALA A 117 -1.76 8.18 -8.99
C ALA A 117 -3.05 7.47 -9.36
N SER A 118 -3.00 6.51 -10.28
CA SER A 118 -4.18 5.78 -10.75
C SER A 118 -4.51 4.60 -9.84
N ILE A 119 -3.46 3.94 -9.34
CA ILE A 119 -3.54 2.72 -8.52
C ILE A 119 -2.93 2.99 -7.15
N VAL A 120 -3.60 2.53 -6.10
CA VAL A 120 -3.12 2.54 -4.72
C VAL A 120 -3.08 1.12 -4.18
N ILE A 121 -1.90 0.67 -3.75
CA ILE A 121 -1.71 -0.62 -3.08
C ILE A 121 -1.65 -0.36 -1.57
N ILE A 122 -2.46 -1.07 -0.80
CA ILE A 122 -2.56 -0.91 0.66
C ILE A 122 -2.00 -2.16 1.34
N ILE A 123 -0.98 -1.99 2.17
CA ILE A 123 -0.39 -3.05 3.00
C ILE A 123 -0.33 -2.53 4.45
N LEU A 124 -1.35 -2.85 5.24
CA LEU A 124 -1.52 -2.31 6.59
C LEU A 124 -2.07 -3.37 7.55
N GLY A 125 -1.83 -3.17 8.85
CA GLY A 125 -2.41 -3.96 9.94
C GLY A 125 -1.40 -4.84 10.67
N SER A 126 -0.18 -5.00 10.15
CA SER A 126 0.80 -5.90 10.76
C SER A 126 1.31 -5.41 12.11
N THR A 127 1.43 -4.08 12.26
CA THR A 127 1.92 -3.44 13.48
C THR A 127 0.90 -3.60 14.61
N GLU A 128 -0.39 -3.51 14.29
CA GLU A 128 -1.47 -3.74 15.24
C GLU A 128 -1.56 -5.21 15.66
N ILE A 129 -1.45 -6.15 14.71
CA ILE A 129 -1.43 -7.59 15.01
C ILE A 129 -0.24 -7.93 15.92
N ARG A 130 0.95 -7.40 15.62
CA ARG A 130 2.17 -7.64 16.41
C ARG A 130 2.05 -7.17 17.86
N ASN A 131 1.34 -6.07 18.10
CA ASN A 131 1.26 -5.44 19.41
C ASN A 131 -0.03 -5.77 20.19
N SER A 132 -0.92 -6.60 19.62
CA SER A 132 -2.19 -7.13 20.20
C SER A 132 -3.12 -6.14 20.92
N GLY A 133 -2.87 -4.83 20.82
CA GLY A 133 -3.62 -3.79 21.53
C GLY A 133 -4.87 -3.30 20.80
N THR A 134 -5.08 -3.72 19.54
CA THR A 134 -6.16 -3.27 18.68
C THR A 134 -6.99 -4.45 18.23
N ALA A 135 -8.32 -4.33 18.31
CA ALA A 135 -9.20 -5.42 17.93
C ALA A 135 -9.32 -5.55 16.41
N GLU A 136 -9.36 -6.79 15.90
CA GLU A 136 -9.38 -7.07 14.44
C GLU A 136 -10.56 -6.39 13.71
N HIS A 137 -11.70 -6.22 14.39
CA HIS A 137 -12.85 -5.53 13.82
C HIS A 137 -12.57 -4.05 13.57
N GLU A 138 -11.71 -3.41 14.37
CA GLU A 138 -11.28 -2.02 14.16
C GLU A 138 -10.32 -1.93 12.97
N ILE A 139 -9.36 -2.85 12.87
CA ILE A 139 -8.44 -2.97 11.73
C ILE A 139 -9.26 -3.08 10.43
N LYS A 140 -10.21 -4.03 10.40
CA LYS A 140 -11.13 -4.23 9.29
C LYS A 140 -11.90 -2.95 8.94
N ARG A 141 -12.54 -2.32 9.94
CA ARG A 141 -13.31 -1.09 9.74
C ARG A 141 -12.46 0.03 9.14
N ASN A 142 -11.26 0.23 9.67
CA ASN A 142 -10.33 1.26 9.20
C ASN A 142 -9.89 1.00 7.76
N LEU A 143 -9.53 -0.26 7.42
CA LEU A 143 -9.16 -0.63 6.06
C LEU A 143 -10.30 -0.38 5.06
N MET A 144 -11.53 -0.75 5.41
CA MET A 144 -12.70 -0.51 4.58
C MET A 144 -12.92 1.00 4.35
N GLU A 145 -12.80 1.81 5.40
CA GLU A 145 -12.95 3.26 5.32
C GLU A 145 -11.88 3.91 4.42
N ILE A 146 -10.64 3.44 4.50
CA ILE A 146 -9.54 3.89 3.63
C ILE A 146 -9.84 3.53 2.17
N CYS A 147 -10.23 2.28 1.90
CA CYS A 147 -10.61 1.81 0.56
C CYS A 147 -11.75 2.65 -0.04
N ASP A 148 -12.81 2.88 0.73
CA ASP A 148 -13.97 3.68 0.29
C ASP A 148 -13.58 5.12 -0.01
N THR A 149 -12.71 5.71 0.83
CA THR A 149 -12.22 7.08 0.63
C THR A 149 -11.41 7.20 -0.66
N LEU A 150 -10.51 6.24 -0.92
CA LEU A 150 -9.69 6.22 -2.13
C LEU A 150 -10.54 6.02 -3.39
N ARG A 151 -11.54 5.15 -3.31
CA ARG A 151 -12.48 4.93 -4.40
C ARG A 151 -13.32 6.18 -4.69
N LYS A 152 -13.82 6.88 -3.67
CA LYS A 152 -14.52 8.17 -3.85
C LYS A 152 -13.65 9.23 -4.52
N LYS A 153 -12.33 9.08 -4.45
CA LYS A 153 -11.35 9.91 -5.17
C LYS A 153 -11.00 9.39 -6.58
N GLY A 154 -11.71 8.38 -7.08
CA GLY A 154 -11.53 7.79 -8.41
C GLY A 154 -10.29 6.91 -8.55
N LYS A 155 -9.75 6.38 -7.44
CA LYS A 155 -8.55 5.54 -7.43
C LYS A 155 -8.91 4.07 -7.55
N GLN A 156 -8.11 3.31 -8.30
CA GLN A 156 -8.12 1.85 -8.24
C GLN A 156 -7.37 1.41 -6.99
N VAL A 157 -7.95 0.51 -6.20
CA VAL A 157 -7.41 0.11 -4.89
C VAL A 157 -7.12 -1.38 -4.89
N CYS A 158 -5.89 -1.75 -4.52
CA CYS A 158 -5.47 -3.12 -4.27
C CYS A 158 -5.19 -3.28 -2.78
N LEU A 159 -6.00 -4.04 -2.07
CA LEU A 159 -5.81 -4.31 -0.64
C LEU A 159 -5.09 -5.65 -0.45
N ALA A 160 -3.94 -5.63 0.22
CA ALA A 160 -3.23 -6.84 0.60
C ALA A 160 -3.84 -7.48 1.86
N THR A 161 -3.72 -8.79 1.96
CA THR A 161 -4.01 -9.54 3.19
C THR A 161 -3.02 -9.17 4.28
N VAL A 162 -3.45 -9.25 5.54
CA VAL A 162 -2.60 -8.93 6.68
C VAL A 162 -1.78 -10.15 7.09
N VAL A 163 -0.48 -9.96 7.30
CA VAL A 163 0.43 -11.01 7.75
C VAL A 163 0.17 -11.31 9.23
N SER A 164 -0.07 -12.58 9.54
CA SER A 164 -0.20 -13.07 10.92
C SER A 164 1.04 -13.88 11.31
N PRO A 165 1.57 -13.72 12.54
CA PRO A 165 2.84 -14.32 12.97
C PRO A 165 2.79 -15.83 13.27
N GLU A 166 1.72 -16.56 12.95
CA GLU A 166 1.65 -18.01 13.21
C GLU A 166 2.16 -18.83 12.01
N PRO A 167 3.38 -19.40 12.06
CA PRO A 167 3.94 -20.21 10.99
C PRO A 167 3.34 -21.63 10.91
N THR A 168 2.50 -22.00 11.88
CA THR A 168 1.96 -23.36 12.08
C THR A 168 0.45 -23.41 12.28
N ALA A 169 -0.26 -22.29 12.21
CA ALA A 169 -1.72 -22.33 12.18
C ALA A 169 -2.11 -23.09 10.92
N SER A 170 -2.74 -24.25 11.10
CA SER A 170 -3.54 -24.85 10.05
C SER A 170 -4.49 -23.78 9.51
N GLU A 171 -4.90 -23.83 8.25
CA GLU A 171 -5.85 -22.86 7.65
C GLU A 171 -7.16 -22.67 8.48
N MET A 172 -7.36 -23.47 9.54
CA MET A 172 -8.51 -23.50 10.45
C MET A 172 -8.35 -22.73 11.78
N ASP A 173 -7.18 -22.16 12.14
CA ASP A 173 -7.02 -21.47 13.44
C ASP A 173 -6.91 -19.93 13.31
N SER A 174 -7.55 -19.10 14.14
CA SER A 174 -9.01 -18.88 14.27
C SER A 174 -9.39 -17.38 14.32
N ALA A 175 -8.48 -16.45 13.96
CA ALA A 175 -8.74 -15.00 14.01
C ALA A 175 -8.20 -14.26 12.77
N SER A 176 -6.91 -14.41 12.46
CA SER A 176 -6.33 -13.80 11.25
C SER A 176 -6.82 -14.43 9.94
N SER A 177 -7.14 -15.74 9.95
CA SER A 177 -7.82 -16.39 8.82
C SER A 177 -9.23 -15.80 8.61
N THR A 178 -9.93 -15.48 9.70
CA THR A 178 -11.25 -14.81 9.67
C THR A 178 -11.14 -13.39 9.13
N LEU A 179 -10.12 -12.62 9.54
CA LEU A 179 -9.86 -11.28 9.02
C LEU A 179 -9.53 -11.31 7.53
N ASN A 180 -8.57 -12.13 7.10
CA ASN A 180 -8.18 -12.22 5.69
C ASN A 180 -9.33 -12.75 4.82
N THR A 181 -10.09 -13.74 5.28
CA THR A 181 -11.32 -14.19 4.60
C THR A 181 -12.34 -13.05 4.45
N ALA A 182 -12.52 -12.25 5.50
CA ALA A 182 -13.44 -11.10 5.44
C ALA A 182 -12.93 -10.00 4.49
N LEU A 183 -11.62 -9.76 4.42
CA LEU A 183 -11.02 -8.83 3.47
C LEU A 183 -11.14 -9.33 2.03
N GLU A 184 -10.96 -10.62 1.79
CA GLU A 184 -11.16 -11.22 0.46
C GLU A 184 -12.63 -11.15 0.02
N GLN A 185 -13.57 -11.48 0.90
CA GLN A 185 -15.00 -11.34 0.61
C GLN A 185 -15.38 -9.89 0.32
N PHE A 186 -14.79 -8.95 1.05
CA PHE A 186 -14.92 -7.53 0.76
C PHE A 186 -14.38 -7.21 -0.64
N CYS A 187 -13.14 -7.57 -0.95
CA CYS A 187 -12.56 -7.32 -2.28
C CYS A 187 -13.39 -7.95 -3.42
N LYS A 188 -13.89 -9.17 -3.25
CA LYS A 188 -14.77 -9.83 -4.24
C LYS A 188 -16.06 -9.06 -4.47
N ARG A 189 -16.78 -8.72 -3.39
CA ARG A 189 -17.99 -7.89 -3.48
C ARG A 189 -17.72 -6.53 -4.13
N TYR A 190 -16.52 -5.99 -3.94
CA TYR A 190 -16.11 -4.71 -4.52
C TYR A 190 -15.86 -4.81 -6.03
N VAL A 191 -15.27 -5.91 -6.51
CA VAL A 191 -15.09 -6.17 -7.95
C VAL A 191 -16.44 -6.38 -8.64
N ASP A 192 -17.34 -7.14 -8.02
CA ASP A 192 -18.68 -7.39 -8.56
C ASP A 192 -19.50 -6.10 -8.70
N LEU A 193 -19.34 -5.16 -7.75
CA LEU A 193 -20.02 -3.86 -7.79
C LEU A 193 -19.51 -2.97 -8.95
N ILE A 194 -18.23 -3.06 -9.28
CA ILE A 194 -17.64 -2.35 -10.44
C ILE A 194 -18.24 -2.91 -11.74
N HIS A 195 -18.25 -4.24 -11.90
CA HIS A 195 -18.83 -4.88 -13.08
C HIS A 195 -20.35 -4.70 -13.23
N THR A 196 -21.06 -4.40 -12.13
CA THR A 196 -22.49 -4.08 -12.17
C THR A 196 -22.72 -2.62 -12.55
N PHE A 197 -21.87 -1.70 -12.09
CA PHE A 197 -21.93 -0.29 -12.46
C PHE A 197 -21.57 -0.06 -13.93
N GLU A 198 -20.51 -0.70 -14.43
CA GLU A 198 -20.14 -0.65 -15.86
C GLU A 198 -21.24 -1.22 -16.77
N ARG A 199 -21.93 -2.28 -16.35
CA ARG A 199 -23.10 -2.82 -17.09
C ARG A 199 -24.34 -1.93 -17.02
N GLY A 200 -24.47 -1.11 -15.99
CA GLY A 200 -25.59 -0.17 -15.85
C GLY A 200 -25.50 1.02 -16.80
N ASP A 201 -24.28 1.49 -17.07
CA ASP A 201 -24.04 2.61 -17.99
C ASP A 201 -24.11 2.21 -19.47
N GLU A 202 -23.90 0.92 -19.80
CA GLU A 202 -24.14 0.39 -21.15
C GLU A 202 -25.62 0.22 -21.51
N GLY A 203 -26.55 0.36 -20.54
CA GLY A 203 -28.00 0.24 -20.74
C GLY A 203 -28.73 1.56 -21.03
N MET A 204 -28.03 2.70 -21.07
CA MET A 204 -28.63 4.03 -21.25
C MET A 204 -28.27 4.67 -22.60
N PHE A 205 -27.99 3.84 -23.60
CA PHE A 205 -27.93 4.22 -25.02
C PHE A 205 -28.58 3.14 -25.89
N THR A 206 -29.89 2.96 -25.74
CA THR A 206 -30.76 2.35 -26.76
C THR A 206 -32.10 3.07 -26.78
#